data_AF-A0A849MJX4-F1
#
_entry.id   AF-A0A849MJX4-F1
#
_cell.length_a   1.000
_cell.length_b   1.000
_cell.length_c   1.000
_cell.angle_alpha   90.00
_cell.angle_beta   90.00
_cell.angle_gamma   90.00
#
_symmetry.space_group_name_H-M   'P 1'
#
loop_
_entity.id
_entity.type
_entity.pdbx_description
1 polymer ?
#
loop_
_entity_poly.entity_id
_entity_poly.type
_entity_poly.pdbx_seq_one_letter_code
_entity_poly.pdbx_strand_id
1 'polypeptide(L)'
;MKLSIKSFALSCSILWGTAILIVSSANMIWPDYGNAFLTVVASIYPGYEAMQGIESIIVGTLYALVDAGIGGGIFAWLYNFFVE
;
A
#
# COMPACT_ATOMS: atom_id res chain seq x y z
N MET A 1 -24.58 -8.28 5.45
CA MET A 1 -24.28 -7.93 4.04
C MET A 1 -22.86 -8.37 3.72
N LYS A 2 -22.63 -9.04 2.59
CA LYS A 2 -21.32 -9.55 2.15
C LYS A 2 -20.54 -8.51 1.33
N LEU A 3 -19.22 -8.52 1.44
CA LEU A 3 -18.30 -7.74 0.63
C LEU A 3 -18.01 -8.47 -0.71
N SER A 4 -17.98 -7.73 -1.81
CA SER A 4 -17.37 -8.24 -3.05
C SER A 4 -15.86 -8.33 -2.85
N ILE A 5 -15.30 -9.54 -2.85
CA ILE A 5 -13.86 -9.76 -2.66
C ILE A 5 -13.06 -8.97 -3.69
N LYS A 6 -13.46 -9.04 -4.97
CA LYS A 6 -12.78 -8.35 -6.07
C LYS A 6 -12.82 -6.83 -5.90
N SER A 7 -14.01 -6.29 -5.62
CA SER A 7 -14.17 -4.83 -5.50
C SER A 7 -13.42 -4.30 -4.29
N PHE A 8 -13.50 -4.99 -3.16
CA PHE A 8 -12.83 -4.58 -1.93
C PHE A 8 -11.31 -4.67 -2.06
N ALA A 9 -10.78 -5.78 -2.59
CA ALA A 9 -9.35 -5.92 -2.87
C ALA A 9 -8.82 -4.80 -3.79
N LEU A 10 -9.54 -4.49 -4.87
CA LEU A 10 -9.14 -3.44 -5.80
C LEU A 10 -9.20 -2.05 -5.16
N SER A 11 -10.22 -1.78 -4.34
CA SER A 11 -10.31 -0.52 -3.59
C SER A 11 -9.16 -0.36 -2.60
N CYS A 12 -8.80 -1.41 -1.84
CA CYS A 12 -7.66 -1.40 -0.92
C CYS A 12 -6.34 -1.19 -1.67
N SER A 13 -6.13 -1.91 -2.77
CA SER A 13 -4.97 -1.77 -3.65
C SER A 13 -4.81 -0.32 -4.11
N ILE A 14 -5.84 0.26 -4.73
CA ILE A 14 -5.80 1.63 -5.25
C ILE A 14 -5.56 2.63 -4.11
N LEU A 15 -6.27 2.50 -2.99
CA LEU A 15 -6.15 3.43 -1.88
C LEU A 15 -4.73 3.44 -1.30
N TRP A 16 -4.18 2.27 -0.99
CA TRP A 16 -2.87 2.15 -0.37
C TRP A 16 -1.73 2.48 -1.34
N GLY A 17 -1.78 1.95 -2.56
CA GLY A 17 -0.82 2.29 -3.61
C GLY A 17 -0.76 3.79 -3.88
N THR A 18 -1.92 4.45 -3.96
CA THR A 18 -1.99 5.91 -4.16
C THR A 18 -1.42 6.67 -2.94
N ALA A 19 -1.68 6.20 -1.72
CA ALA A 19 -1.10 6.81 -0.52
C ALA A 19 0.44 6.76 -0.53
N ILE A 20 1.03 5.60 -0.86
CA ILE A 20 2.49 5.46 -0.98
C ILE A 20 3.04 6.33 -2.11
N LEU A 21 2.36 6.39 -3.26
CA LEU A 21 2.75 7.25 -4.37
C LEU A 21 2.79 8.73 -3.96
N ILE A 22 1.73 9.22 -3.30
CA ILE A 22 1.63 10.61 -2.85
C ILE A 22 2.69 10.93 -1.80
N VAL A 23 2.82 10.10 -0.75
CA VAL A 23 3.76 10.37 0.35
C VAL A 23 5.21 10.29 -0.14
N SER A 24 5.55 9.30 -0.96
CA SER A 24 6.92 9.17 -1.50
C SER A 24 7.25 10.31 -2.47
N SER A 25 6.28 10.76 -3.27
CA SER A 25 6.47 11.92 -4.15
C SER A 25 6.60 13.23 -3.35
N ALA A 26 5.80 13.40 -2.30
CA ALA A 26 5.90 14.54 -1.39
C ALA A 26 7.25 14.54 -0.67
N ASN A 27 7.75 13.38 -0.23
CA ASN A 27 9.09 13.26 0.36
C ASN A 27 10.19 13.68 -0.62
N MET A 28 10.09 13.33 -1.90
CA MET A 28 11.06 13.75 -2.91
C MET A 28 11.12 15.28 -3.07
N ILE A 29 10.00 15.99 -2.85
CA ILE A 29 9.92 17.47 -2.91
C ILE A 29 10.33 18.09 -1.57
N TRP A 30 9.95 17.46 -0.46
CA TRP A 30 10.19 17.88 0.91
C TRP A 30 10.87 16.74 1.69
N PRO A 31 12.21 16.69 1.75
CA PRO A 31 12.97 15.52 2.24
C PRO A 31 12.65 15.03 3.66
N ASP A 32 12.03 15.85 4.50
CA ASP A 32 11.64 15.47 5.87
C ASP A 32 10.19 14.96 5.96
N TYR A 33 9.39 15.08 4.89
CA TYR A 33 7.98 14.73 4.89
C TYR A 33 7.80 13.21 4.87
N GLY A 34 7.19 12.65 5.92
CA GLY A 34 6.77 11.24 5.93
C GLY A 34 7.88 10.23 6.20
N ASN A 35 9.08 10.64 6.65
CA ASN A 35 10.22 9.74 6.86
C ASN A 35 9.88 8.53 7.73
N ALA A 36 9.30 8.74 8.91
CA ALA A 36 8.92 7.64 9.81
C ALA A 36 7.94 6.66 9.16
N PHE A 37 6.99 7.18 8.38
CA PHE A 37 6.03 6.35 7.65
C PHE A 37 6.73 5.52 6.57
N LEU A 38 7.56 6.15 5.72
CA LEU A 38 8.30 5.46 4.67
C LEU A 38 9.32 4.45 5.22
N THR A 39 9.92 4.71 6.39
CA THR A 39 10.77 3.74 7.09
C THR A 39 9.99 2.49 7.52
N VAL A 40 8.77 2.65 8.04
CA VAL A 40 7.92 1.50 8.38
C VAL A 40 7.57 0.71 7.11
N VAL A 41 7.24 1.38 6.01
CA VAL A 41 6.94 0.72 4.72
C VAL A 41 8.17 -0.03 4.19
N ALA A 42 9.36 0.57 4.25
CA ALA A 42 10.61 -0.10 3.87
C ALA A 42 10.90 -1.34 4.74
N SER A 43 10.50 -1.33 6.01
CA SER A 43 10.71 -2.47 6.91
C SER A 43 9.87 -3.71 6.56
N ILE A 44 8.77 -3.53 5.82
CA ILE A 44 7.84 -4.61 5.45
C ILE A 44 8.00 -5.09 4.00
N TYR A 45 8.59 -4.29 3.12
CA TYR A 45 8.78 -4.64 1.70
C TYR A 45 10.23 -5.09 1.43
N PRO A 46 10.46 -6.39 1.19
CA PRO A 46 11.82 -6.91 0.98
C PRO A 46 12.52 -6.25 -0.21
N GLY A 47 13.73 -5.73 0.03
CA GLY A 47 14.54 -5.07 -0.99
C GLY A 47 14.02 -3.70 -1.43
N TYR A 48 12.99 -3.15 -0.77
CA TYR A 48 12.54 -1.80 -1.00
C TYR A 48 13.37 -0.81 -0.17
N GLU A 49 14.15 0.02 -0.86
CA GLU A 49 14.89 1.11 -0.25
C GLU A 49 14.13 2.43 -0.45
N ALA A 50 13.39 2.88 0.58
CA ALA A 50 12.61 4.11 0.51
C ALA A 50 13.48 5.37 0.43
N MET A 51 12.90 6.47 -0.07
CA MET A 51 13.53 7.80 -0.14
C MET A 51 14.75 7.88 -1.07
N GLN A 52 14.92 6.92 -1.99
CA GLN A 52 16.01 6.87 -2.97
C GLN A 52 15.54 7.21 -4.39
N GLY A 53 15.00 8.43 -4.57
CA GLY A 53 14.58 8.93 -5.89
C GLY A 53 13.36 8.22 -6.49
N ILE A 54 13.13 8.44 -7.79
CA ILE A 54 11.90 8.02 -8.50
C ILE A 54 11.71 6.51 -8.53
N GLU A 55 12.80 5.76 -8.63
CA GLU A 55 12.79 4.29 -8.64
C GLU A 55 12.20 3.73 -7.33
N SER A 56 12.57 4.31 -6.18
CA SER A 56 11.96 3.96 -4.90
C SER A 56 10.45 4.25 -4.85
N ILE A 57 9.99 5.34 -5.47
CA ILE A 57 8.56 5.69 -5.53
C ILE A 57 7.79 4.61 -6.31
N ILE A 58 8.31 4.22 -7.48
CA ILE A 58 7.68 3.21 -8.34
C ILE A 58 7.64 1.86 -7.63
N VAL A 59 8.78 1.41 -7.09
CA VAL A 59 8.88 0.11 -6.41
C VAL A 59 7.96 0.05 -5.19
N GLY A 60 8.00 1.07 -4.32
CA GLY A 60 7.14 1.14 -3.15
C GLY A 60 5.65 1.16 -3.50
N THR A 61 5.27 1.91 -4.55
CA THR A 61 3.88 1.96 -5.03
C THR A 61 3.40 0.61 -5.58
N LEU A 62 4.23 -0.10 -6.35
CA LEU A 62 3.88 -1.42 -6.89
C LEU A 62 3.74 -2.47 -5.77
N TYR A 63 4.65 -2.47 -4.79
CA TYR A 63 4.51 -3.30 -3.60
C TYR A 63 3.19 -3.01 -2.87
N ALA A 64 2.89 -1.72 -2.66
CA ALA A 64 1.67 -1.26 -1.99
C ALA A 64 0.37 -1.61 -2.74
N LEU A 65 0.40 -1.64 -4.07
CA LEU A 65 -0.75 -2.10 -4.84
C LEU A 65 -1.00 -3.59 -4.63
N VAL A 66 0.07 -4.40 -4.61
CA VAL A 66 -0.02 -5.86 -4.51
C VAL A 66 -0.38 -6.29 -3.08
N ASP A 67 0.29 -5.75 -2.06
CA ASP A 67 0.10 -6.19 -0.68
C ASP A 67 -1.31 -5.85 -0.16
N ALA A 68 -1.82 -4.65 -0.43
CA ALA A 68 -3.14 -4.22 -0.01
C ALA A 68 -4.24 -4.86 -0.86
N GLY A 69 -3.94 -5.21 -2.12
CA GLY A 69 -4.81 -6.05 -2.93
C GLY A 69 -5.01 -7.42 -2.30
N ILE A 70 -3.91 -8.09 -1.94
CA ILE A 70 -3.94 -9.40 -1.28
C ILE A 70 -4.60 -9.30 0.09
N GLY A 71 -4.14 -8.37 0.93
CA GLY A 71 -4.66 -8.14 2.28
C GLY A 71 -6.14 -7.78 2.28
N GLY A 72 -6.58 -6.90 1.38
CA GLY A 72 -7.98 -6.57 1.19
C GLY A 72 -8.81 -7.78 0.73
N GLY A 73 -8.29 -8.58 -0.19
CA GLY A 73 -8.94 -9.82 -0.62
C GLY A 73 -9.13 -10.82 0.53
N ILE A 74 -8.08 -11.03 1.34
CA ILE A 74 -8.12 -11.87 2.54
C ILE A 74 -9.13 -11.31 3.55
N PHE A 75 -9.12 -10.00 3.79
CA PHE A 75 -10.04 -9.34 4.71
C PHE A 75 -11.49 -9.53 4.27
N ALA A 76 -11.81 -9.29 2.99
CA ALA A 76 -13.15 -9.48 2.46
C ALA A 76 -13.61 -10.94 2.55
N TRP A 77 -12.71 -11.88 2.30
CA TRP A 77 -13.00 -13.31 2.46
C TRP A 77 -13.30 -13.67 3.92
N LEU A 78 -12.46 -13.25 4.87
CA LEU A 78 -12.66 -13.48 6.31
C LEU A 78 -13.97 -12.84 6.80
N TYR A 79 -14.22 -11.59 6.43
CA TYR A 79 -15.45 -10.89 6.78
C TYR A 79 -16.69 -11.65 6.27
N ASN A 80 -16.66 -12.11 5.02
CA ASN A 80 -17.76 -12.89 4.43
C ASN A 80 -17.94 -14.27 5.06
N PHE A 81 -16.89 -14.83 5.65
CA PHE A 81 -16.94 -16.09 6.37
C PHE A 81 -17.67 -15.93 7.72
N PHE A 82 -17.46 -14.81 8.42
CA PHE A 82 -18.08 -14.55 9.72
C PHE A 82 -19.46 -13.87 9.63
N VAL A 83 -19.80 -13.22 8.51
CA VAL A 83 -21.13 -12.65 8.30
C VAL A 83 -22.13 -13.74 7.90
N GLU A 84 -23.14 -13.94 8.75
CA GLU A 84 -24.34 -14.76 8.49
C GLU A 84 -25.16 -14.27 7.28
#